data_AF-A0A7K5DCW5-F1
#
_entry.id   AF-A0A7K5DCW5-F1
#
_cell.length_a   1.000
_cell.length_b   1.000
_cell.length_c   1.000
_cell.angle_alpha   90.00
_cell.angle_beta   90.00
_cell.angle_gamma   90.00
#
_symmetry.space_group_name_H-M   'P 1'
#
loop_
_entity.id
_entity.type
_entity.pdbx_description
1 polymer ?
#
loop_
_entity_poly.entity_id
_entity_poly.type
_entity_poly.pdbx_seq_one_letter_code
_entity_poly.pdbx_strand_id
1 'polypeptide(L)'
;QLHLPLNSPLPGSELTKEPFRWDQRLFALVLRLPGITAPESEQMTGVPVDDSAITPMCEVTGGRSYCVCSPRMLNQCLESLVQKVQSGVVINFEKAGPDPSPIDDGQVEVSRPFGPQPWHSCHKLIYVRPNPKTGVPIGHWPVPESFWPDQNSPTLPPRTSHPVVKFSCTDCEPMVIDKLPFDKYELEPSPLTQFILERKSPQTCWQVYVSNSAKYSELGHPFGYLKASTALNCVNLFVMPYNYPVLLPLLDDLFKVHKAKPTLKWRQSFESYLKTMPPYYLGPLKKAVRMMGAPNLIADNVEYGLSYSVISYLKKLSQQ
;
A
#
# COMPACT_ATOMS: atom_id res chain seq x y z
N GLN A 1 28.89 -5.09 6.98
CA GLN A 1 27.65 -5.37 6.22
C GLN A 1 27.06 -6.67 6.74
N LEU A 2 25.75 -6.70 7.01
CA LEU A 2 25.04 -7.90 7.46
C LEU A 2 24.52 -8.65 6.23
N HIS A 3 25.04 -9.86 5.97
CA HIS A 3 24.60 -10.71 4.86
C HIS A 3 23.87 -11.93 5.44
N LEU A 4 22.66 -12.21 4.95
CA LEU A 4 21.87 -13.36 5.38
C LEU A 4 22.28 -14.60 4.59
N PRO A 5 22.67 -15.71 5.23
CA PRO A 5 23.01 -16.95 4.52
C PRO A 5 21.73 -17.61 3.97
N LEU A 6 21.53 -17.56 2.66
CA LEU A 6 20.39 -18.18 1.96
C LEU A 6 20.67 -19.65 1.60
N ASN A 7 21.06 -20.45 2.60
CA ASN A 7 21.65 -21.78 2.37
C ASN A 7 20.62 -22.89 2.07
N SER A 8 19.31 -22.62 2.15
CA SER A 8 18.26 -23.59 1.82
C SER A 8 16.98 -22.87 1.38
N PRO A 9 16.75 -22.69 0.06
CA PRO A 9 15.51 -22.07 -0.40
C PRO A 9 14.34 -23.01 -0.11
N LEU A 10 13.40 -22.55 0.73
CA LEU A 10 12.11 -23.22 0.91
C LEU A 10 11.37 -23.25 -0.44
N PRO A 11 10.57 -24.29 -0.73
CA PRO A 11 9.74 -24.29 -1.94
C PRO A 11 8.89 -23.01 -2.03
N GLY A 12 8.92 -22.33 -3.18
CA GLY A 12 8.20 -21.07 -3.39
C GLY A 12 8.94 -19.82 -2.92
N SER A 13 10.13 -19.94 -2.32
CA SER A 13 10.96 -18.79 -1.93
C SER A 13 11.42 -17.97 -3.13
N GLU A 14 11.54 -18.59 -4.31
CA GLU A 14 11.89 -17.90 -5.56
C GLU A 14 10.80 -16.94 -6.07
N LEU A 15 9.58 -16.99 -5.50
CA LEU A 15 8.50 -16.06 -5.82
C LEU A 15 8.60 -14.74 -5.05
N THR A 16 9.54 -14.61 -4.10
CA THR A 16 9.77 -13.39 -3.31
C THR A 16 11.26 -13.02 -3.36
N LYS A 17 11.58 -11.74 -3.50
CA LYS A 17 12.98 -11.28 -3.62
C LYS A 17 13.70 -11.25 -2.27
N GLU A 18 12.99 -10.87 -1.22
CA GLU A 18 13.54 -10.65 0.12
C GLU A 18 13.15 -11.79 1.08
N PRO A 19 13.93 -12.01 2.15
CA PRO A 19 13.72 -13.13 3.08
C PRO A 19 12.67 -12.86 4.17
N PHE A 20 11.93 -11.76 4.06
CA PHE A 20 10.87 -11.38 4.99
C PHE A 20 9.54 -11.23 4.23
N ARG A 21 8.44 -11.09 4.96
CA ARG A 21 7.10 -10.89 4.39
C ARG A 21 6.59 -9.49 4.72
N TRP A 22 5.56 -9.07 3.99
CA TRP A 22 4.92 -7.76 4.17
C TRP A 22 4.35 -7.47 5.57
N ASP A 23 4.07 -8.49 6.36
CA ASP A 23 3.52 -8.42 7.72
C ASP A 23 4.61 -8.58 8.80
N GLN A 24 5.88 -8.66 8.40
CA GLN A 24 7.02 -8.85 9.30
C GLN A 24 7.83 -7.56 9.45
N ARG A 25 7.93 -7.07 10.69
CA ARG A 25 8.74 -5.90 11.05
C ARG A 25 9.83 -6.29 12.04
N LEU A 26 11.04 -5.81 11.81
CA LEU A 26 12.17 -6.03 12.72
C LEU A 26 12.44 -4.80 13.57
N PHE A 27 12.43 -4.98 14.88
CA PHE A 27 12.90 -3.99 15.84
C PHE A 27 14.12 -4.52 16.57
N ALA A 28 15.14 -3.68 16.74
CA ALA A 28 16.36 -4.06 17.44
C ALA A 28 16.58 -3.14 18.65
N LEU A 29 16.98 -3.73 19.78
CA LEU A 29 17.43 -2.99 20.96
C LEU A 29 18.94 -3.22 21.08
N VAL A 30 19.72 -2.17 20.81
CA VAL A 30 21.18 -2.22 20.97
C VAL A 30 21.52 -1.67 22.35
N LEU A 31 21.86 -2.58 23.26
CA LEU A 31 22.18 -2.23 24.65
C LEU A 31 23.63 -1.71 24.73
N ARG A 32 23.78 -0.39 24.69
CA ARG A 32 25.06 0.31 24.88
C ARG A 32 25.14 0.89 26.30
N LEU A 33 24.87 0.05 27.30
CA LEU A 33 24.89 0.44 28.71
C LEU A 33 26.36 0.60 29.16
N PRO A 34 26.77 1.78 29.67
CA PRO A 34 28.13 1.97 30.15
C PRO A 34 28.38 1.15 31.42
N GLY A 35 29.58 0.57 31.54
CA GLY A 35 29.99 -0.17 32.73
C GLY A 35 30.32 0.69 33.95
N ILE A 36 30.39 2.02 33.77
CA ILE A 36 30.55 3.03 34.81
C ILE A 36 29.37 4.00 34.75
N THR A 37 28.99 4.55 35.90
CA THR A 37 27.95 5.58 35.98
C THR A 37 28.35 6.80 35.16
N ALA A 38 27.70 6.98 34.00
CA ALA A 38 27.81 8.21 33.23
C ALA A 38 27.08 9.34 33.98
N PRO A 39 27.60 10.59 33.97
CA PRO A 39 26.82 11.73 34.41
C PRO A 39 25.53 11.80 33.59
N GLU A 40 24.40 12.11 34.23
CA GLU A 40 23.10 12.21 33.54
C GLU A 40 23.21 13.19 32.37
N SER A 41 23.27 12.66 31.15
CA SER A 41 23.18 13.45 29.93
C SER A 41 21.80 14.08 29.86
N GLU A 42 21.73 15.32 29.37
CA GLU A 42 20.51 16.11 29.17
C GLU A 42 19.35 15.27 28.64
N GLN A 43 18.14 15.58 29.09
CA GLN A 43 16.89 14.89 28.73
C GLN A 43 16.69 14.87 27.22
N MET A 44 17.24 13.86 26.54
CA MET A 44 16.91 13.59 25.15
C MET A 44 15.44 13.17 25.07
N THR A 45 14.66 13.89 24.29
CA THR A 45 13.29 13.49 23.93
C THR A 45 13.34 12.24 23.06
N GLY A 46 13.22 11.09 23.72
CA GLY A 46 13.12 9.77 23.09
C GLY A 46 14.44 9.02 22.93
N VAL A 47 14.33 7.77 22.51
CA VAL A 47 15.47 6.86 22.32
C VAL A 47 16.04 7.07 20.92
N PRO A 48 17.35 7.33 20.75
CA PRO A 48 17.98 7.55 19.45
C PRO A 48 18.07 6.27 18.61
N VAL A 49 18.34 6.43 17.32
CA VAL A 49 18.66 5.31 16.41
C VAL A 49 20.10 4.88 16.67
N ASP A 50 20.36 3.58 16.58
CA ASP A 50 21.73 3.04 16.63
C ASP A 50 22.35 2.97 15.25
N ASP A 51 23.65 3.26 15.12
CA ASP A 51 24.42 3.03 13.89
C ASP A 51 25.10 1.64 13.94
N SER A 52 24.27 0.58 13.88
CA SER A 52 24.72 -0.82 13.85
C SER A 52 24.39 -1.46 12.51
N ALA A 53 25.08 -2.55 12.19
CA ALA A 53 24.83 -3.34 10.97
C ALA A 53 23.39 -3.88 10.85
N ILE A 54 22.62 -3.93 11.96
CA ILE A 54 21.21 -4.35 11.98
C ILE A 54 20.23 -3.23 11.59
N THR A 55 20.65 -1.96 11.67
CA THR A 55 19.79 -0.81 11.45
C THR A 55 19.19 -0.78 10.05
N PRO A 56 19.95 -1.02 8.95
CA PRO A 56 19.38 -1.09 7.61
C PRO A 56 18.30 -2.18 7.47
N MET A 57 18.48 -3.33 8.14
CA MET A 57 17.47 -4.42 8.10
C MET A 57 16.18 -4.02 8.84
N CYS A 58 16.31 -3.30 9.96
CA CYS A 58 15.16 -2.76 10.67
C CYS A 58 14.40 -1.75 9.80
N GLU A 59 15.11 -0.86 9.09
CA GLU A 59 14.49 0.14 8.22
C GLU A 59 13.78 -0.48 7.01
N VAL A 60 14.41 -1.44 6.34
CA VAL A 60 13.84 -2.12 5.15
C VAL A 60 12.60 -2.94 5.50
N THR A 61 12.52 -3.47 6.72
CA THR A 61 11.32 -4.17 7.23
C THR A 61 10.26 -3.22 7.79
N GLY A 62 10.44 -1.90 7.72
CA GLY A 62 9.49 -0.91 8.27
C GLY A 62 9.50 -0.81 9.80
N GLY A 63 10.53 -1.34 10.47
CA GLY A 63 10.76 -1.23 11.90
C GLY A 63 11.80 -0.16 12.25
N ARG A 64 12.48 -0.35 13.38
CA ARG A 64 13.45 0.62 13.93
C ARG A 64 14.47 -0.05 14.84
N SER A 65 15.73 0.40 14.76
CA SER A 65 16.77 0.09 15.73
C SER A 65 16.85 1.18 16.82
N TYR A 66 16.92 0.78 18.08
CA TYR A 66 16.98 1.65 19.25
C TYR A 66 18.34 1.55 19.93
N CYS A 67 19.02 2.67 20.12
CA CYS A 67 20.26 2.74 20.90
C CYS A 67 19.94 3.02 22.37
N VAL A 68 20.12 2.01 23.23
CA VAL A 68 19.75 2.06 24.64
C VAL A 68 20.99 2.27 25.51
N CYS A 69 21.14 3.47 26.07
CA CYS A 69 22.31 3.84 26.87
C CYS A 69 22.05 3.89 28.39
N SER A 70 20.80 3.75 28.82
CA SER A 70 20.43 3.73 30.24
C SER A 70 19.21 2.84 30.52
N PRO A 71 19.01 2.39 31.78
CA PRO A 71 17.79 1.67 32.18
C PRO A 71 16.50 2.48 31.95
N ARG A 72 16.56 3.80 32.08
CA ARG A 72 15.41 4.68 31.79
C ARG A 72 15.04 4.63 30.30
N MET A 73 16.02 4.72 29.42
CA MET A 73 15.81 4.60 27.97
C MET A 73 15.27 3.23 27.57
N LEU A 74 15.70 2.16 28.27
CA LEU A 74 15.17 0.82 28.05
C LEU A 74 13.66 0.78 28.31
N ASN A 75 13.20 1.30 29.45
CA ASN A 75 11.77 1.35 29.77
C ASN A 75 10.98 2.17 28.75
N GLN A 76 11.47 3.36 28.38
CA GLN A 76 10.85 4.19 27.33
C GLN A 76 10.78 3.47 25.98
N CYS A 77 11.82 2.71 25.62
CA CYS A 77 11.85 1.91 24.41
C CYS A 77 10.79 0.80 24.44
N LEU A 78 10.67 0.09 25.56
CA LEU A 78 9.71 -1.00 25.73
C LEU A 78 8.26 -0.47 25.66
N GLU A 79 7.97 0.65 26.33
CA GLU A 79 6.66 1.30 26.27
C GLU A 79 6.30 1.73 24.83
N SER A 80 7.26 2.33 24.10
CA SER A 80 7.05 2.71 22.70
C SER A 80 6.88 1.48 21.80
N LEU A 81 7.62 0.40 22.03
CA LEU A 81 7.54 -0.83 21.24
C LEU A 81 6.15 -1.48 21.38
N VAL A 82 5.61 -1.56 22.58
CA VAL A 82 4.28 -2.15 22.84
C VAL A 82 3.19 -1.43 22.03
N GLN A 83 3.28 -0.10 21.92
CA GLN A 83 2.33 0.68 21.12
C GLN A 83 2.45 0.41 19.61
N LYS A 84 3.65 0.01 19.14
CA LYS A 84 3.93 -0.26 17.73
C LYS A 84 3.54 -1.66 17.29
N VAL A 85 3.30 -2.61 18.19
CA VAL A 85 2.81 -3.96 17.85
C VAL A 85 1.32 -3.88 17.48
N GLN A 86 1.06 -3.53 16.23
CA GLN A 86 -0.27 -3.39 15.66
C GLN A 86 -0.41 -4.34 14.47
N SER A 87 -1.64 -4.85 14.28
CA SER A 87 -1.97 -5.67 13.11
C SER A 87 -2.02 -4.79 11.86
N GLY A 88 -1.26 -5.18 10.85
CA GLY A 88 -1.14 -4.41 9.61
C GLY A 88 -0.12 -5.03 8.67
N VAL A 89 0.04 -4.37 7.54
CA VAL A 89 0.99 -4.77 6.51
C VAL A 89 1.79 -3.57 6.07
N VAL A 90 3.05 -3.78 5.74
CA VAL A 90 3.98 -2.72 5.34
C VAL A 90 3.89 -2.52 3.85
N ILE A 91 3.75 -1.25 3.46
CA ILE A 91 3.74 -0.78 2.08
C ILE A 91 4.89 0.21 1.92
N ASN A 92 5.58 0.15 0.79
CA ASN A 92 6.53 1.19 0.39
C ASN A 92 5.79 2.25 -0.42
N PHE A 93 5.67 3.46 0.11
CA PHE A 93 5.11 4.60 -0.61
C PHE A 93 6.22 5.38 -1.30
N GLU A 94 6.06 5.65 -2.59
CA GLU A 94 7.02 6.45 -3.38
C GLU A 94 6.32 7.58 -4.12
N LYS A 95 6.87 8.78 -4.06
CA LYS A 95 6.35 9.90 -4.83
C LYS A 95 6.62 9.68 -6.32
N ALA A 96 5.60 9.88 -7.14
CA ALA A 96 5.72 9.92 -8.60
C ALA A 96 5.37 11.34 -9.11
N GLY A 97 6.13 11.80 -10.10
CA GLY A 97 5.92 13.12 -10.70
C GLY A 97 6.45 14.29 -9.84
N PRO A 98 6.05 15.53 -10.16
CA PRO A 98 6.51 16.73 -9.48
C PRO A 98 5.97 16.83 -8.05
N ASP A 99 6.62 17.67 -7.24
CA ASP A 99 6.11 18.05 -5.91
C ASP A 99 4.79 18.83 -6.05
N PRO A 100 3.91 18.80 -5.03
CA PRO A 100 2.70 19.59 -5.08
C PRO A 100 3.05 21.09 -5.09
N SER A 101 2.19 21.87 -5.74
CA SER A 101 2.25 23.33 -5.66
C SER A 101 2.31 23.78 -4.19
N PRO A 102 3.10 24.83 -3.89
CA PRO A 102 3.13 25.42 -2.56
C PRO A 102 1.70 25.75 -2.09
N ILE A 103 1.45 25.53 -0.81
CA ILE A 103 0.23 26.03 -0.18
C ILE A 103 0.36 27.56 -0.20
N ASP A 104 -0.62 28.25 -0.77
CA ASP A 104 -0.68 29.72 -0.82
C ASP A 104 -1.04 30.27 0.57
N ASP A 105 -0.21 29.96 1.56
CA ASP A 105 -0.17 30.67 2.83
C ASP A 105 1.02 31.61 2.70
N GLY A 106 0.81 32.93 2.78
CA GLY A 106 1.78 34.01 2.55
C GLY A 106 3.00 34.04 3.49
N GLN A 107 3.64 32.90 3.73
CA GLN A 107 4.89 32.73 4.43
C GLN A 107 6.03 32.57 3.41
N VAL A 108 7.01 33.44 3.60
CA VAL A 108 8.35 33.52 3.01
C VAL A 108 8.84 32.19 2.41
N GLU A 109 9.37 32.26 1.19
CA GLU A 109 10.12 31.19 0.51
C GLU A 109 11.18 30.57 1.44
N VAL A 110 10.78 29.59 2.24
CA VAL A 110 11.73 28.70 2.89
C VAL A 110 12.32 27.88 1.75
N SER A 111 13.60 28.10 1.49
CA SER A 111 14.38 27.38 0.49
C SER A 111 14.19 25.88 0.72
N ARG A 112 13.28 25.26 -0.05
CA ARG A 112 13.04 23.81 0.08
C ARG A 112 14.36 23.13 -0.25
N PRO A 113 14.84 22.18 0.59
CA PRO A 113 16.09 21.50 0.29
C PRO A 113 15.96 20.81 -1.07
N PHE A 114 16.86 21.15 -2.00
CA PHE A 114 17.00 20.43 -3.26
C PHE A 114 17.44 19.01 -2.94
N GLY A 115 16.53 18.04 -3.07
CA GLY A 115 16.83 16.63 -2.81
C GLY A 115 15.62 15.80 -2.38
N PRO A 116 15.82 14.48 -2.22
CA PRO A 116 14.80 13.57 -1.71
C PRO A 116 14.42 13.94 -0.28
N GLN A 117 13.14 14.24 -0.06
CA GLN A 117 12.60 14.53 1.26
C GLN A 117 12.17 13.23 1.96
N PRO A 118 12.15 13.19 3.31
CA PRO A 118 11.73 12.00 4.06
C PRO A 118 10.31 11.50 3.75
N TRP A 119 9.45 12.36 3.20
CA TRP A 119 8.09 12.00 2.79
C TRP A 119 8.01 11.45 1.35
N HIS A 120 9.08 11.59 0.54
CA HIS A 120 9.10 11.10 -0.85
C HIS A 120 9.17 9.57 -0.95
N SER A 121 9.77 8.91 0.04
CA SER A 121 9.83 7.45 0.09
C SER A 121 9.79 6.97 1.53
N CYS A 122 8.85 6.09 1.86
CA CYS A 122 8.82 5.48 3.18
C CYS A 122 8.13 4.12 3.22
N HIS A 123 8.69 3.20 4.00
CA HIS A 123 8.03 1.96 4.42
C HIS A 123 7.16 2.24 5.62
N LYS A 124 5.84 2.08 5.46
CA LYS A 124 4.88 2.32 6.54
C LYS A 124 3.81 1.26 6.62
N LEU A 125 3.40 1.00 7.86
CA LEU A 125 2.30 0.10 8.15
C LEU A 125 0.99 0.75 7.71
N ILE A 126 0.18 0.01 6.97
CA ILE A 126 -1.25 0.26 6.91
C ILE A 126 -1.95 -0.66 7.92
N TYR A 127 -2.81 -0.09 8.76
CA TYR A 127 -3.50 -0.85 9.79
C TYR A 127 -4.59 -1.70 9.15
N VAL A 128 -4.53 -3.00 9.40
CA VAL A 128 -5.51 -3.97 8.92
C VAL A 128 -6.29 -4.46 10.13
N ARG A 129 -7.44 -3.82 10.38
CA ARG A 129 -8.27 -4.12 11.56
C ARG A 129 -9.19 -5.31 11.26
N PRO A 130 -9.18 -6.36 12.10
CA PRO A 130 -10.14 -7.45 11.98
C PRO A 130 -11.58 -6.95 12.09
N ASN A 131 -12.50 -7.59 11.36
CA ASN A 131 -13.91 -7.30 11.55
C ASN A 131 -14.36 -7.79 12.94
N PRO A 132 -15.06 -6.95 13.74
CA PRO A 132 -15.49 -7.33 15.09
C PRO A 132 -16.40 -8.57 15.15
N LYS A 133 -17.14 -8.86 14.08
CA LYS A 133 -18.08 -10.00 14.01
C LYS A 133 -17.40 -11.30 13.58
N THR A 134 -16.47 -11.24 12.64
CA THR A 134 -15.85 -12.45 12.06
C THR A 134 -14.44 -12.71 12.56
N GLY A 135 -13.79 -11.74 13.23
CA GLY A 135 -12.41 -11.84 13.68
C GLY A 135 -11.38 -11.82 12.55
N VAL A 136 -11.81 -11.66 11.28
CA VAL A 136 -10.96 -11.65 10.10
C VAL A 136 -11.06 -10.30 9.40
N PRO A 137 -9.94 -9.72 8.91
CA PRO A 137 -9.99 -8.51 8.10
C PRO A 137 -10.86 -8.68 6.86
N ILE A 138 -11.61 -7.64 6.49
CA ILE A 138 -12.40 -7.62 5.25
C ILE A 138 -11.65 -6.75 4.25
N GLY A 139 -11.38 -7.31 3.07
CA GLY A 139 -10.89 -6.60 1.90
C GLY A 139 -11.72 -6.95 0.67
N HIS A 140 -11.93 -5.98 -0.20
CA HIS A 140 -12.68 -6.12 -1.45
C HIS A 140 -11.76 -6.08 -2.66
N TRP A 141 -10.73 -5.23 -2.64
CA TRP A 141 -9.87 -4.98 -3.79
C TRP A 141 -8.41 -5.33 -3.46
N PRO A 142 -7.74 -6.15 -4.30
CA PRO A 142 -6.32 -6.41 -4.11
C PRO A 142 -5.48 -5.17 -4.47
N VAL A 143 -4.25 -5.09 -3.99
CA VAL A 143 -3.24 -4.17 -4.56
C VAL A 143 -2.78 -4.76 -5.91
N PRO A 144 -2.66 -3.97 -6.99
CA PRO A 144 -2.17 -4.48 -8.26
C PRO A 144 -0.75 -5.05 -8.14
N GLU A 145 -0.48 -6.10 -8.91
CA GLU A 145 0.86 -6.62 -9.13
C GLU A 145 1.72 -5.62 -9.91
N SER A 146 3.02 -5.61 -9.63
CA SER A 146 4.01 -4.78 -10.35
C SER A 146 4.45 -5.41 -11.68
N PHE A 147 3.57 -6.19 -12.30
CA PHE A 147 3.74 -6.82 -13.59
C PHE A 147 2.37 -7.13 -14.19
N TRP A 148 2.31 -7.21 -15.51
CA TRP A 148 1.12 -7.68 -16.21
C TRP A 148 1.10 -9.22 -16.27
N PRO A 149 0.06 -9.90 -15.76
CA PRO A 149 -0.05 -11.35 -15.89
C PRO A 149 -0.24 -11.74 -17.35
N ASP A 150 0.76 -12.41 -17.93
CA ASP A 150 0.70 -12.96 -19.28
C ASP A 150 0.37 -14.46 -19.23
N GLN A 151 -0.65 -14.87 -19.98
CA GLN A 151 -1.06 -16.27 -20.16
C GLN A 151 0.01 -17.12 -20.87
N ASN A 152 0.91 -16.48 -21.61
CA ASN A 152 2.00 -17.17 -22.31
C ASN A 152 3.26 -17.29 -21.45
N SER A 153 3.32 -16.62 -20.30
CA SER A 153 4.51 -16.70 -19.43
C SER A 153 4.56 -18.04 -18.70
N PRO A 154 5.66 -18.81 -18.81
CA PRO A 154 5.78 -20.10 -18.14
C PRO A 154 6.00 -19.96 -16.63
N THR A 155 6.51 -18.80 -16.17
CA THR A 155 6.87 -18.51 -14.78
C THR A 155 6.32 -17.16 -14.33
N LEU A 156 6.29 -16.94 -13.00
CA LEU A 156 5.96 -15.66 -12.40
C LEU A 156 7.24 -14.88 -12.06
N PRO A 157 7.25 -13.55 -12.25
CA PRO A 157 8.34 -12.74 -11.74
C PRO A 157 8.31 -12.72 -10.20
N PRO A 158 9.48 -12.68 -9.54
CA PRO A 158 9.55 -12.59 -8.09
C PRO A 158 9.00 -11.25 -7.59
N ARG A 159 8.17 -11.31 -6.55
CA ARG A 159 7.58 -10.14 -5.89
C ARG A 159 8.55 -9.51 -4.91
N THR A 160 8.47 -8.19 -4.77
CA THR A 160 9.00 -7.53 -3.59
C THR A 160 8.12 -7.83 -2.39
N SER A 161 8.71 -7.90 -1.21
CA SER A 161 8.02 -8.23 0.02
C SER A 161 7.07 -7.12 0.42
N HIS A 162 7.42 -5.86 0.16
CA HIS A 162 6.51 -4.72 0.28
C HIS A 162 6.03 -4.29 -1.10
N PRO A 163 4.72 -4.13 -1.33
CA PRO A 163 4.25 -3.53 -2.57
C PRO A 163 4.74 -2.08 -2.65
N VAL A 164 5.24 -1.70 -3.82
CA VAL A 164 5.70 -0.33 -4.09
C VAL A 164 4.54 0.46 -4.68
N VAL A 165 3.91 1.27 -3.83
CA VAL A 165 2.76 2.10 -4.16
C VAL A 165 3.23 3.50 -4.45
N LYS A 166 3.09 3.91 -5.71
CA LYS A 166 3.45 5.25 -6.15
C LYS A 166 2.29 6.21 -5.96
N PHE A 167 2.52 7.40 -5.44
CA PHE A 167 1.48 8.42 -5.27
C PHE A 167 1.81 9.68 -6.07
N SER A 168 0.79 10.25 -6.73
CA SER A 168 0.91 11.52 -7.45
C SER A 168 0.46 12.68 -6.57
N CYS A 169 1.22 13.77 -6.57
CA CYS A 169 0.89 14.98 -5.81
C CYS A 169 -0.06 15.92 -6.56
N THR A 170 -0.77 15.42 -7.58
CA THR A 170 -1.86 16.14 -8.26
C THR A 170 -3.15 15.98 -7.46
N ASP A 171 -3.68 17.09 -6.96
CA ASP A 171 -4.94 17.11 -6.23
C ASP A 171 -6.09 16.69 -7.16
N CYS A 172 -6.90 15.74 -6.73
CA CYS A 172 -8.15 15.36 -7.38
C CYS A 172 -9.29 15.21 -6.37
N GLU A 173 -10.53 15.27 -6.87
CA GLU A 173 -11.71 15.00 -6.04
C GLU A 173 -11.86 13.49 -5.78
N PRO A 174 -12.12 13.07 -4.53
CA PRO A 174 -12.35 11.68 -4.20
C PRO A 174 -13.66 11.20 -4.85
N MET A 175 -13.54 10.22 -5.74
CA MET A 175 -14.71 9.64 -6.41
C MET A 175 -15.30 8.49 -5.60
N VAL A 176 -16.61 8.54 -5.36
CA VAL A 176 -17.37 7.48 -4.69
C VAL A 176 -18.74 7.39 -5.37
N ILE A 177 -19.23 6.16 -5.56
CA ILE A 177 -20.60 5.90 -6.05
C ILE A 177 -21.33 5.01 -5.04
N ASP A 178 -22.66 5.10 -5.03
CA ASP A 178 -23.48 4.37 -4.07
C ASP A 178 -23.32 2.84 -4.22
N LYS A 179 -23.30 2.13 -3.07
CA LYS A 179 -23.18 0.66 -2.95
C LYS A 179 -21.93 0.00 -3.53
N LEU A 180 -21.01 0.74 -4.13
CA LEU A 180 -19.73 0.16 -4.52
C LEU A 180 -18.85 -0.03 -3.26
N PRO A 181 -18.42 -1.25 -2.92
CA PRO A 181 -17.52 -1.45 -1.81
C PRO A 181 -16.14 -0.85 -2.11
N PHE A 182 -15.49 -0.34 -1.08
CA PHE A 182 -14.09 0.10 -1.10
C PHE A 182 -13.43 -0.27 0.22
N ASP A 183 -12.11 -0.36 0.23
CA ASP A 183 -11.36 -0.61 1.45
C ASP A 183 -10.73 0.69 1.95
N LYS A 184 -10.71 0.86 3.27
CA LYS A 184 -10.12 2.03 3.93
C LYS A 184 -9.14 1.56 4.98
N TYR A 185 -7.86 1.81 4.74
CA TYR A 185 -6.79 1.48 5.66
C TYR A 185 -6.13 2.75 6.18
N GLU A 186 -6.04 2.87 7.50
CA GLU A 186 -5.36 3.98 8.15
C GLU A 186 -3.85 3.77 8.06
N LEU A 187 -3.08 4.83 7.75
CA LEU A 187 -1.63 4.79 7.70
C LEU A 187 -1.04 5.05 9.09
N GLU A 188 0.04 4.34 9.42
CA GLU A 188 0.90 4.68 10.55
C GLU A 188 1.49 6.09 10.38
N PRO A 189 1.55 6.90 11.46
CA PRO A 189 2.17 8.22 11.41
C PRO A 189 3.59 8.19 10.84
N SER A 190 3.83 9.09 9.90
CA SER A 190 5.07 9.19 9.12
C SER A 190 5.28 10.61 8.58
N PRO A 191 6.48 10.92 8.04
CA PRO A 191 6.69 12.17 7.32
C PRO A 191 5.68 12.39 6.19
N LEU A 192 5.27 11.32 5.48
CA LEU A 192 4.24 11.39 4.44
C LEU A 192 2.88 11.78 5.01
N THR A 193 2.44 11.14 6.09
CA THR A 193 1.14 11.48 6.69
C THR A 193 1.15 12.89 7.25
N GLN A 194 2.25 13.31 7.89
CA GLN A 194 2.41 14.68 8.40
C GLN A 194 2.30 15.71 7.29
N PHE A 195 3.04 15.51 6.19
CA PHE A 195 3.01 16.40 5.03
C PHE A 195 1.60 16.52 4.43
N ILE A 196 0.86 15.41 4.31
CA ILE A 196 -0.53 15.43 3.81
C ILE A 196 -1.46 16.19 4.78
N LEU A 197 -1.30 16.01 6.10
CA LEU A 197 -2.13 16.65 7.12
C LEU A 197 -1.89 18.15 7.21
N GLU A 198 -0.63 18.59 7.08
CA GLU A 198 -0.22 20.01 7.10
C GLU A 198 -0.83 20.83 5.96
N ARG A 199 -1.17 20.19 4.84
CA ARG A 199 -1.90 20.82 3.73
C ARG A 199 -3.33 21.24 4.09
N LYS A 200 -3.90 20.71 5.17
CA LYS A 200 -5.26 21.05 5.66
C LYS A 200 -6.34 20.97 4.56
N SER A 201 -6.18 20.06 3.59
CA SER A 201 -7.06 19.90 2.43
C SER A 201 -7.84 18.57 2.48
N PRO A 202 -8.76 18.36 3.45
CA PRO A 202 -9.42 17.06 3.63
C PRO A 202 -10.42 16.73 2.51
N GLN A 203 -10.68 17.64 1.58
CA GLN A 203 -11.58 17.43 0.44
C GLN A 203 -10.86 16.94 -0.81
N THR A 204 -9.53 17.04 -0.87
CA THR A 204 -8.73 16.53 -1.98
C THR A 204 -8.08 15.20 -1.63
N CYS A 205 -7.68 14.45 -2.64
CA CYS A 205 -6.90 13.24 -2.48
C CYS A 205 -5.79 13.13 -3.54
N TRP A 206 -4.83 12.25 -3.26
CA TRP A 206 -3.71 11.95 -4.14
C TRP A 206 -3.81 10.52 -4.64
N GLN A 207 -3.92 10.35 -5.96
CA GLN A 207 -4.08 9.04 -6.56
C GLN A 207 -2.84 8.17 -6.35
N VAL A 208 -3.07 6.87 -6.18
CA VAL A 208 -2.01 5.87 -6.06
C VAL A 208 -2.02 4.85 -7.20
N TYR A 209 -0.81 4.40 -7.56
CA TYR A 209 -0.50 3.58 -8.73
C TYR A 209 0.50 2.49 -8.34
N VAL A 210 0.58 1.43 -9.15
CA VAL A 210 1.66 0.44 -9.09
C VAL A 210 2.30 0.38 -10.47
N SER A 211 3.61 0.58 -10.54
CA SER A 211 4.32 0.51 -11.83
C SER A 211 4.17 -0.86 -12.49
N ASN A 212 4.06 -0.85 -13.82
CA ASN A 212 3.91 -2.04 -14.66
C ASN A 212 2.65 -2.87 -14.40
N SER A 213 1.64 -2.31 -13.70
CA SER A 213 0.36 -2.99 -13.48
C SER A 213 -0.57 -2.94 -14.70
N ALA A 214 -0.17 -2.26 -15.78
CA ALA A 214 -0.92 -2.15 -17.04
C ALA A 214 -0.06 -2.61 -18.22
N LYS A 215 -0.70 -3.16 -19.27
CA LYS A 215 -0.01 -3.65 -20.47
C LYS A 215 0.70 -2.56 -21.29
N TYR A 216 0.17 -1.34 -21.29
CA TYR A 216 0.63 -0.23 -22.13
C TYR A 216 0.89 1.07 -21.34
N SER A 217 1.19 0.96 -20.04
CA SER A 217 1.53 2.11 -19.19
C SER A 217 2.58 1.71 -18.15
N GLU A 218 3.70 2.43 -18.13
CA GLU A 218 4.80 2.18 -17.18
C GLU A 218 4.40 2.48 -15.72
N LEU A 219 3.65 3.57 -15.50
CA LEU A 219 3.15 3.91 -14.17
C LEU A 219 1.96 3.04 -13.76
N GLY A 220 1.24 2.48 -14.72
CA GLY A 220 -0.04 1.79 -14.49
C GLY A 220 -1.23 2.75 -14.50
N HIS A 221 -2.33 2.30 -13.89
CA HIS A 221 -3.56 3.09 -13.70
C HIS A 221 -3.89 3.21 -12.21
N PRO A 222 -4.64 4.25 -11.80
CA PRO A 222 -4.88 4.47 -10.39
C PRO A 222 -5.79 3.39 -9.81
N PHE A 223 -5.41 2.81 -8.69
CA PHE A 223 -6.17 1.76 -7.98
C PHE A 223 -6.69 2.25 -6.62
N GLY A 224 -6.49 3.52 -6.30
CA GLY A 224 -6.87 4.08 -5.02
C GLY A 224 -6.38 5.51 -4.88
N TYR A 225 -6.45 6.02 -3.66
CA TYR A 225 -5.91 7.33 -3.31
C TYR A 225 -5.59 7.45 -1.82
N LEU A 226 -4.64 8.34 -1.49
CA LEU A 226 -4.36 8.81 -0.14
C LEU A 226 -5.22 10.03 0.15
N LYS A 227 -5.87 10.04 1.31
CA LYS A 227 -6.74 11.15 1.73
C LYS A 227 -6.69 11.36 3.25
N ALA A 228 -6.55 12.62 3.66
CA ALA A 228 -6.67 13.01 5.06
C ALA A 228 -8.10 12.77 5.59
N SER A 229 -8.21 12.36 6.85
CA SER A 229 -9.50 12.32 7.53
C SER A 229 -10.08 13.74 7.66
N THR A 230 -11.40 13.86 7.74
CA THR A 230 -12.06 15.15 7.94
C THR A 230 -11.62 15.83 9.24
N ALA A 231 -11.25 15.04 10.25
CA ALA A 231 -10.73 15.52 11.53
C ALA A 231 -9.23 15.88 11.49
N LEU A 232 -8.55 15.69 10.34
CA LEU A 232 -7.12 15.94 10.14
C LEU A 232 -6.20 15.27 11.18
N ASN A 233 -6.60 14.09 11.65
CA ASN A 233 -5.84 13.33 12.65
C ASN A 233 -5.09 12.11 12.06
N CYS A 234 -5.49 11.64 10.89
CA CYS A 234 -4.86 10.51 10.21
C CYS A 234 -5.03 10.60 8.70
N VAL A 235 -4.18 9.88 7.98
CA VAL A 235 -4.29 9.69 6.53
C VAL A 235 -4.75 8.27 6.27
N ASN A 236 -5.61 8.10 5.28
CA ASN A 236 -6.12 6.79 4.89
C ASN A 236 -5.78 6.50 3.43
N LEU A 237 -5.41 5.25 3.17
CA LEU A 237 -5.38 4.66 1.85
C LEU A 237 -6.77 4.11 1.55
N PHE A 238 -7.41 4.68 0.55
CA PHE A 238 -8.65 4.14 -0.02
C PHE A 238 -8.28 3.26 -1.20
N VAL A 239 -8.54 1.96 -1.09
CA VAL A 239 -8.33 1.00 -2.18
C VAL A 239 -9.62 0.84 -2.96
N MET A 240 -9.53 1.10 -4.24
CA MET A 240 -10.61 1.19 -5.21
C MET A 240 -10.42 0.12 -6.30
N PRO A 241 -11.43 -0.14 -7.14
CA PRO A 241 -11.21 -0.92 -8.35
C PRO A 241 -10.08 -0.34 -9.21
N TYR A 242 -9.40 -1.22 -9.95
CA TYR A 242 -8.33 -0.78 -10.85
C TYR A 242 -8.86 0.17 -11.92
N ASN A 243 -8.18 1.30 -12.12
CA ASN A 243 -8.60 2.36 -13.04
C ASN A 243 -10.03 2.87 -12.73
N TYR A 244 -10.32 3.08 -11.44
CA TYR A 244 -11.63 3.56 -10.97
C TYR A 244 -12.12 4.86 -11.65
N PRO A 245 -11.27 5.84 -12.06
CA PRO A 245 -11.79 7.05 -12.72
C PRO A 245 -12.53 6.77 -14.03
N VAL A 246 -12.21 5.66 -14.70
CA VAL A 246 -12.93 5.19 -15.90
C VAL A 246 -14.13 4.32 -15.52
N LEU A 247 -13.97 3.43 -14.53
CA LEU A 247 -15.03 2.50 -14.14
C LEU A 247 -16.22 3.20 -13.47
N LEU A 248 -15.98 4.11 -12.54
CA LEU A 248 -17.04 4.69 -11.72
C LEU A 248 -18.09 5.44 -12.56
N PRO A 249 -17.71 6.30 -13.53
CA PRO A 249 -18.69 6.93 -14.42
C PRO A 249 -19.50 5.93 -15.25
N LEU A 250 -18.87 4.83 -15.71
CA LEU A 250 -19.58 3.78 -16.44
C LEU A 250 -20.62 3.09 -15.55
N LEU A 251 -20.28 2.77 -14.30
CA LEU A 251 -21.22 2.17 -13.36
C LEU A 251 -22.33 3.17 -12.98
N ASP A 252 -21.98 4.43 -12.74
CA ASP A 252 -22.96 5.46 -12.38
C ASP A 252 -24.00 5.68 -13.50
N ASP A 253 -23.54 5.77 -14.75
CA ASP A 253 -24.39 5.85 -15.94
C ASP A 253 -25.29 4.62 -16.10
N LEU A 254 -24.74 3.41 -15.88
CA LEU A 254 -25.49 2.17 -15.92
C LEU A 254 -26.69 2.18 -14.96
N PHE A 255 -26.46 2.61 -13.71
CA PHE A 255 -27.49 2.57 -12.68
C PHE A 255 -28.45 3.76 -12.72
N LYS A 256 -27.95 4.99 -12.92
CA LYS A 256 -28.77 6.21 -12.91
C LYS A 256 -29.50 6.45 -14.21
N VAL A 257 -28.86 6.26 -15.35
CA VAL A 257 -29.43 6.57 -16.67
C VAL A 257 -30.08 5.34 -17.28
N HIS A 258 -29.37 4.21 -17.28
CA HIS A 258 -29.81 3.00 -17.96
C HIS A 258 -30.62 2.02 -17.10
N LYS A 259 -30.81 2.30 -15.80
CA LYS A 259 -31.57 1.44 -14.86
C LYS A 259 -31.14 -0.02 -14.92
N ALA A 260 -29.83 -0.27 -14.89
CA ALA A 260 -29.19 -1.58 -15.00
C ALA A 260 -29.44 -2.34 -16.32
N LYS A 261 -29.86 -1.65 -17.39
CA LYS A 261 -30.03 -2.21 -18.74
C LYS A 261 -29.02 -1.60 -19.71
N PRO A 262 -27.82 -2.18 -19.84
CA PRO A 262 -26.74 -1.58 -20.62
C PRO A 262 -27.07 -1.51 -22.11
N THR A 263 -26.86 -0.33 -22.70
CA THR A 263 -26.96 -0.10 -24.16
C THR A 263 -25.78 -0.73 -24.90
N LEU A 264 -25.88 -0.86 -26.23
CA LEU A 264 -24.77 -1.39 -27.04
C LEU A 264 -23.49 -0.53 -26.89
N LYS A 265 -23.64 0.80 -26.93
CA LYS A 265 -22.53 1.74 -26.73
C LYS A 265 -21.89 1.57 -25.35
N TRP A 266 -22.71 1.47 -24.30
CA TRP A 266 -22.23 1.25 -22.94
C TRP A 266 -21.46 -0.07 -22.83
N ARG A 267 -21.98 -1.16 -23.41
CA ARG A 267 -21.30 -2.48 -23.40
C ARG A 267 -19.94 -2.40 -24.07
N GLN A 268 -19.84 -1.74 -25.22
CA GLN A 268 -18.55 -1.55 -25.92
C GLN A 268 -17.54 -0.79 -25.05
N SER A 269 -17.96 0.29 -24.38
CA SER A 269 -17.09 1.03 -23.44
C SER A 269 -16.66 0.19 -22.25
N PHE A 270 -17.58 -0.59 -21.68
CA PHE A 270 -17.28 -1.48 -20.55
C PHE A 270 -16.35 -2.64 -20.94
N GLU A 271 -16.58 -3.27 -22.09
CA GLU A 271 -15.68 -4.30 -22.65
C GLU A 271 -14.29 -3.74 -22.95
N SER A 272 -14.21 -2.50 -23.44
CA SER A 272 -12.92 -1.81 -23.62
C SER A 272 -12.21 -1.60 -22.28
N TYR A 273 -12.93 -1.19 -21.24
CA TYR A 273 -12.37 -1.07 -19.88
C TYR A 273 -11.83 -2.41 -19.38
N LEU A 274 -12.60 -3.50 -19.50
CA LEU A 274 -12.19 -4.83 -19.03
C LEU A 274 -10.87 -5.30 -19.65
N LYS A 275 -10.57 -4.92 -20.90
CA LYS A 275 -9.30 -5.23 -21.58
C LYS A 275 -8.08 -4.49 -21.00
N THR A 276 -8.29 -3.38 -20.30
CA THR A 276 -7.23 -2.57 -19.68
C THR A 276 -6.91 -2.96 -18.23
N MET A 277 -7.79 -3.77 -17.63
CA MET A 277 -7.71 -4.17 -16.23
C MET A 277 -6.96 -5.50 -16.08
N PRO A 278 -6.11 -5.68 -15.05
CA PRO A 278 -5.47 -6.95 -14.80
C PRO A 278 -6.52 -8.07 -14.62
N PRO A 279 -6.32 -9.23 -15.25
CA PRO A 279 -7.26 -10.34 -15.23
C PRO A 279 -7.84 -10.72 -13.87
N TYR A 280 -6.99 -10.74 -12.84
CA TYR A 280 -7.36 -11.14 -11.47
C TYR A 280 -8.30 -10.15 -10.76
N TYR A 281 -8.49 -8.93 -11.28
CA TYR A 281 -9.50 -8.00 -10.75
C TYR A 281 -10.94 -8.35 -11.16
N LEU A 282 -11.12 -9.23 -12.15
CA LEU A 282 -12.46 -9.56 -12.65
C LEU A 282 -13.35 -10.21 -11.59
N GLY A 283 -12.79 -11.08 -10.75
CA GLY A 283 -13.50 -11.73 -9.64
C GLY A 283 -14.04 -10.72 -8.62
N PRO A 284 -13.18 -9.88 -8.01
CA PRO A 284 -13.59 -8.76 -7.17
C PRO A 284 -14.63 -7.84 -7.82
N LEU A 285 -14.41 -7.45 -9.08
CA LEU A 285 -15.31 -6.57 -9.82
C LEU A 285 -16.71 -7.19 -9.96
N LYS A 286 -16.78 -8.47 -10.33
CA LYS A 286 -18.04 -9.19 -10.44
C LYS A 286 -18.79 -9.28 -9.11
N LYS A 287 -18.08 -9.52 -8.01
CA LYS A 287 -18.67 -9.53 -6.66
C LYS A 287 -19.25 -8.15 -6.30
N ALA A 288 -18.52 -7.08 -6.58
CA ALA A 288 -18.96 -5.71 -6.34
C ALA A 288 -20.20 -5.36 -7.17
N VAL A 289 -20.19 -5.63 -8.49
CA VAL A 289 -21.31 -5.37 -9.39
C VAL A 289 -22.56 -6.17 -9.00
N ARG A 290 -22.39 -7.42 -8.53
CA ARG A 290 -23.48 -8.23 -7.98
C ARG A 290 -24.11 -7.57 -6.75
N MET A 291 -23.30 -7.04 -5.83
CA MET A 291 -23.78 -6.31 -4.65
C MET A 291 -24.51 -5.00 -5.02
N MET A 292 -24.13 -4.37 -6.12
CA MET A 292 -24.80 -3.18 -6.66
C MET A 292 -26.13 -3.49 -7.37
N GLY A 293 -26.47 -4.77 -7.59
CA GLY A 293 -27.74 -5.19 -8.18
C GLY A 293 -27.70 -5.50 -9.68
N ALA A 294 -26.51 -5.72 -10.28
CA ALA A 294 -26.36 -6.11 -11.68
C ALA A 294 -25.65 -7.48 -11.84
N PRO A 295 -26.19 -8.57 -11.27
CA PRO A 295 -25.51 -9.88 -11.21
C PRO A 295 -25.12 -10.47 -12.57
N ASN A 296 -25.86 -10.12 -13.63
CA ASN A 296 -25.70 -10.67 -14.98
C ASN A 296 -24.85 -9.79 -15.90
N LEU A 297 -24.18 -8.76 -15.37
CA LEU A 297 -23.37 -7.85 -16.18
C LEU A 297 -22.12 -8.52 -16.76
N ILE A 298 -21.51 -9.42 -15.97
CA ILE A 298 -20.28 -10.15 -16.32
C ILE A 298 -20.58 -11.64 -16.29
N ALA A 299 -20.30 -12.34 -17.40
CA ALA A 299 -20.57 -13.77 -17.54
C ALA A 299 -19.75 -14.65 -16.56
N ASP A 300 -20.19 -15.90 -16.36
CA ASP A 300 -19.54 -16.86 -15.45
C ASP A 300 -18.26 -17.50 -16.00
N ASN A 301 -18.13 -17.62 -17.33
CA ASN A 301 -17.08 -18.44 -17.96
C ASN A 301 -15.79 -17.70 -18.31
N VAL A 302 -15.55 -16.54 -17.71
CA VAL A 302 -14.43 -15.68 -18.09
C VAL A 302 -13.29 -15.85 -17.07
N GLU A 303 -12.51 -16.91 -17.22
CA GLU A 303 -11.22 -17.04 -16.53
C GLU A 303 -10.14 -16.33 -17.34
N TYR A 304 -10.00 -15.02 -17.16
CA TYR A 304 -8.75 -14.36 -17.51
C TYR A 304 -7.79 -14.59 -16.35
N GLY A 305 -6.59 -15.13 -16.61
CA GLY A 305 -5.69 -15.52 -15.52
C GLY A 305 -4.29 -15.94 -15.97
N LEU A 306 -3.59 -16.57 -15.05
CA LEU A 306 -2.23 -17.10 -15.19
C LEU A 306 -2.18 -18.27 -16.18
N SER A 307 -0.98 -18.58 -16.69
CA SER A 307 -0.76 -19.76 -17.54
C SER A 307 -1.03 -21.07 -16.80
N TYR A 308 -1.38 -22.13 -17.54
CA TYR A 308 -1.62 -23.46 -16.95
C TYR A 308 -0.40 -23.99 -16.17
N SER A 309 0.81 -23.73 -16.68
CA SER A 309 2.06 -24.14 -16.01
C SER A 309 2.21 -23.46 -14.66
N VAL A 310 1.93 -22.15 -14.57
CA VAL A 310 1.95 -21.40 -13.32
C VAL A 310 0.88 -21.91 -12.35
N ILE A 311 -0.35 -22.13 -12.82
CA ILE A 311 -1.44 -22.64 -11.98
C ILE A 311 -1.07 -24.02 -11.39
N SER A 312 -0.54 -24.92 -12.22
CA SER A 312 -0.09 -26.25 -11.80
C SER A 312 1.05 -26.16 -10.78
N TYR A 313 2.00 -25.26 -11.00
CA TYR A 313 3.11 -25.02 -10.07
C TYR A 313 2.62 -24.52 -8.71
N LEU A 314 1.76 -23.50 -8.68
CA LEU A 314 1.19 -22.96 -7.45
C LEU A 314 0.37 -24.00 -6.68
N LYS A 315 -0.37 -24.87 -7.36
CA LYS A 315 -1.11 -25.98 -6.74
C LYS A 315 -0.18 -27.00 -6.09
N LYS A 316 0.96 -27.31 -6.71
CA LYS A 316 1.96 -28.21 -6.13
C LYS A 316 2.58 -27.59 -4.87
N LEU A 317 2.92 -26.30 -4.92
CA LEU A 317 3.45 -25.57 -3.77
C LEU A 317 2.46 -25.53 -2.61
N SER A 318 1.16 -25.35 -2.86
CA SER A 318 0.15 -25.31 -1.77
C SER A 318 -0.11 -26.66 -1.10
N GLN A 319 0.31 -27.77 -1.73
CA GLN A 319 0.14 -29.13 -1.20
C GLN A 319 1.36 -29.61 -0.40
N GLN A 320 2.49 -28.91 -0.50
CA GLN A 320 3.70 -29.16 0.27
C GLN A 320 3.63 -28.44 1.61
#